data_AF-A0A432FX02-F1
#
_entry.id   AF-A0A432FX02-F1
#
_cell.length_a   1.000
_cell.length_b   1.000
_cell.length_c   1.000
_cell.angle_alpha   90.00
_cell.angle_beta   90.00
_cell.angle_gamma   90.00
#
_symmetry.space_group_name_H-M   'P 1'
#
loop_
_entity.id
_entity.type
_entity.pdbx_description
1 polymer ?
#
loop_
_entity_poly.entity_id
_entity_poly.type
_entity_poly.pdbx_seq_one_letter_code
_entity_poly.pdbx_strand_id
1 'polypeptide(L)'
;TTVGELAEHIVRHFEDIRIEHGEKQPEYLPLFRLLVSTATQGKADNIPPNLAGDMLRAILDGVPYPRTLLAAAVQRIRAEHEITYPRAALIKGCINRATRNSNPEKKEELTVSLDPDNTNPGYRLGRLFAVLEKIQQEANPGINATIRDRYYGSASSTPVSVFPTLIKLSKHHLSKLDNRGREVNFERLLGEIIDGIGDFPTHLSLEDQGRFAIGYYHQRQDFFKKREPETQGENP
;
A
#
# COMPACT_ATOMS: atom_id res chain seq x y z
N THR A 1 -18.10 16.53 -23.15
CA THR A 1 -18.31 15.15 -22.68
C THR A 1 -19.42 14.51 -23.47
N THR A 2 -19.07 13.67 -24.43
CA THR A 2 -20.01 12.74 -25.07
C THR A 2 -20.32 11.58 -24.10
N VAL A 3 -21.37 10.81 -24.38
CA VAL A 3 -21.67 9.59 -23.60
C VAL A 3 -20.50 8.59 -23.69
N GLY A 4 -19.81 8.52 -24.83
CA GLY A 4 -18.62 7.69 -25.02
C GLY A 4 -17.46 8.12 -24.12
N GLU A 5 -17.13 9.41 -24.12
CA GLU A 5 -16.07 9.97 -23.26
C GLU A 5 -16.36 9.72 -21.77
N LEU A 6 -17.63 9.88 -21.36
CA LEU A 6 -18.03 9.59 -19.98
C LEU A 6 -17.85 8.12 -19.62
N ALA A 7 -18.22 7.20 -20.50
CA ALA A 7 -18.03 5.76 -20.28
C ALA A 7 -16.55 5.41 -20.14
N GLU A 8 -15.68 5.98 -20.98
CA GLU A 8 -14.23 5.80 -20.87
C GLU A 8 -13.68 6.32 -19.54
N HIS A 9 -14.16 7.46 -19.06
CA HIS A 9 -13.74 8.00 -17.77
C HIS A 9 -14.13 7.11 -16.59
N ILE A 10 -15.32 6.51 -16.64
CA ILE A 10 -15.80 5.58 -15.60
C ILE A 10 -14.99 4.28 -15.61
N VAL A 11 -14.73 3.70 -16.80
CA VAL A 11 -13.86 2.51 -16.91
C VAL A 11 -12.48 2.81 -16.36
N ARG A 12 -11.90 3.97 -16.73
CA ARG A 12 -10.60 4.41 -16.25
C ARG A 12 -10.55 4.59 -14.73
N HIS A 13 -11.63 5.07 -14.10
CA HIS A 13 -11.72 5.13 -12.64
C HIS A 13 -11.52 3.76 -12.00
N PHE A 14 -12.18 2.72 -12.53
CA PHE A 14 -12.05 1.37 -11.98
C PHE A 14 -10.67 0.78 -12.20
N GLU A 15 -10.06 0.99 -13.37
CA GLU A 15 -8.66 0.57 -13.61
C GLU A 15 -7.67 1.28 -12.68
N ASP A 16 -7.86 2.59 -12.44
CA ASP A 16 -6.99 3.37 -11.55
C ASP A 16 -6.96 2.81 -10.12
N ILE A 17 -8.13 2.45 -9.59
CA ILE A 17 -8.28 1.95 -8.21
C ILE A 17 -8.06 0.44 -8.09
N ARG A 18 -7.97 -0.29 -9.21
CA ARG A 18 -7.81 -1.74 -9.23
C ARG A 18 -6.53 -2.13 -8.50
N ILE A 19 -6.66 -2.89 -7.43
CA ILE A 19 -5.54 -3.37 -6.62
C ILE A 19 -5.86 -4.77 -6.14
N GLU A 20 -4.84 -5.60 -5.97
CA GLU A 20 -4.98 -6.94 -5.45
C GLU A 20 -5.68 -6.96 -4.10
N HIS A 21 -6.58 -7.92 -3.90
CA HIS A 21 -7.39 -8.02 -2.70
C HIS A 21 -7.68 -9.49 -2.39
N GLY A 22 -8.19 -9.76 -1.19
CA GLY A 22 -8.56 -11.13 -0.81
C GLY A 22 -9.71 -11.67 -1.64
N GLU A 23 -9.79 -12.99 -1.82
CA GLU A 23 -10.81 -13.69 -2.64
C GLU A 23 -12.26 -13.35 -2.26
N LYS A 24 -12.52 -13.01 -0.98
CA LYS A 24 -13.85 -12.68 -0.47
C LYS A 24 -14.24 -11.21 -0.65
N GLN A 25 -13.34 -10.37 -1.16
CA GLN A 25 -13.59 -8.94 -1.35
C GLN A 25 -14.13 -8.69 -2.77
N PRO A 26 -15.04 -7.72 -2.96
CA PRO A 26 -15.59 -7.42 -4.26
C PRO A 26 -14.53 -6.82 -5.19
N GLU A 27 -14.56 -7.22 -6.46
CA GLU A 27 -13.66 -6.72 -7.50
C GLU A 27 -13.84 -5.21 -7.72
N TYR A 28 -15.09 -4.74 -7.82
CA TYR A 28 -15.41 -3.34 -8.04
C TYR A 28 -15.88 -2.67 -6.75
N LEU A 29 -15.20 -1.59 -6.36
CA LEU A 29 -15.54 -0.80 -5.18
C LEU A 29 -16.51 0.34 -5.54
N PRO A 30 -17.72 0.39 -4.94
CA PRO A 30 -18.60 1.54 -5.08
C PRO A 30 -17.95 2.81 -4.54
N LEU A 31 -18.21 3.95 -5.17
CA LEU A 31 -17.72 5.27 -4.75
C LEU A 31 -17.94 5.53 -3.25
N PHE A 32 -19.11 5.15 -2.74
CA PHE A 32 -19.45 5.27 -1.32
C PHE A 32 -18.49 4.50 -0.40
N ARG A 33 -18.07 3.28 -0.78
CA ARG A 33 -17.11 2.47 0.01
C ARG A 33 -15.73 3.12 0.05
N LEU A 34 -15.29 3.72 -1.06
CA LEU A 34 -14.04 4.48 -1.12
C LEU A 34 -14.10 5.70 -0.21
N LEU A 35 -15.19 6.49 -0.27
CA LEU A 35 -15.36 7.69 0.56
C LEU A 35 -15.44 7.36 2.05
N VAL A 36 -16.22 6.34 2.44
CA VAL A 36 -16.31 5.88 3.83
C VAL A 36 -14.94 5.45 4.38
N SER A 37 -14.03 4.94 3.54
CA SER A 37 -12.68 4.56 3.98
C SER A 37 -11.82 5.75 4.44
N THR A 38 -12.22 6.98 4.12
CA THR A 38 -11.60 8.23 4.59
C THR A 38 -12.22 8.79 5.87
N ALA A 39 -13.38 8.28 6.26
CA ALA A 39 -14.16 8.79 7.38
C ALA A 39 -13.71 8.19 8.71
N THR A 40 -13.73 9.00 9.78
CA THR A 40 -13.43 8.52 11.13
C THR A 40 -14.43 7.45 11.55
N GLN A 41 -13.93 6.31 12.06
CA GLN A 41 -14.71 5.13 12.46
C GLN A 41 -15.53 4.50 11.31
N GLY A 42 -15.27 4.86 10.04
CA GLY A 42 -16.04 4.38 8.90
C GLY A 42 -17.51 4.81 8.92
N LYS A 43 -17.85 5.89 9.64
CA LYS A 43 -19.22 6.45 9.67
C LYS A 43 -19.41 7.43 8.51
N ALA A 44 -20.48 7.26 7.73
CA ALA A 44 -20.75 8.09 6.56
C ALA A 44 -20.85 9.59 6.90
N ASP A 45 -21.41 9.93 8.06
CA ASP A 45 -21.54 11.32 8.53
C ASP A 45 -20.19 12.00 8.79
N ASN A 46 -19.12 11.21 8.92
CA ASN A 46 -17.75 11.70 9.12
C ASN A 46 -16.94 11.78 7.81
N ILE A 47 -17.55 11.55 6.64
CA ILE A 47 -16.88 11.78 5.36
C ILE A 47 -16.55 13.28 5.28
N PRO A 48 -15.28 13.66 5.04
CA PRO A 48 -14.92 15.07 4.95
C PRO A 48 -15.77 15.80 3.90
N PRO A 49 -16.23 17.03 4.21
CA PRO A 49 -17.15 17.75 3.34
C PRO A 49 -16.54 17.97 1.95
N ASN A 50 -17.40 18.02 0.93
CA ASN A 50 -17.07 18.19 -0.49
C ASN A 50 -16.28 17.04 -1.17
N LEU A 51 -15.64 16.12 -0.43
CA LEU A 51 -14.87 15.02 -1.05
C LEU A 51 -15.72 14.15 -1.98
N ALA A 52 -16.98 13.88 -1.64
CA ALA A 52 -17.87 13.11 -2.47
C ALA A 52 -18.13 13.79 -3.83
N GLY A 53 -18.45 15.09 -3.80
CA GLY A 53 -18.72 15.87 -5.00
C GLY A 53 -17.47 16.08 -5.85
N ASP A 54 -16.33 16.38 -5.22
CA ASP A 54 -15.07 16.61 -5.91
C ASP A 54 -14.51 15.33 -6.53
N MET A 55 -14.61 14.19 -5.83
CA MET A 55 -14.23 12.89 -6.39
C MET A 55 -15.13 12.51 -7.56
N LEU A 56 -16.45 12.68 -7.44
CA LEU A 56 -17.37 12.39 -8.53
C LEU A 56 -17.08 13.28 -9.74
N ARG A 57 -16.89 14.59 -9.54
CA ARG A 57 -16.51 15.53 -10.61
C ARG A 57 -15.23 15.09 -11.31
N ALA A 58 -14.19 14.73 -10.54
CA ALA A 58 -12.95 14.23 -11.12
C ALA A 58 -13.12 12.94 -11.94
N ILE A 59 -14.03 12.04 -11.52
CA ILE A 59 -14.40 10.87 -12.32
C ILE A 59 -15.02 11.33 -13.64
N LEU A 60 -16.08 12.14 -13.60
CA LEU A 60 -16.84 12.56 -14.78
C LEU A 60 -15.99 13.37 -15.77
N ASP A 61 -15.08 14.21 -15.28
CA ASP A 61 -14.27 15.12 -16.10
C ASP A 61 -12.93 14.51 -16.54
N GLY A 62 -12.58 13.31 -16.06
CA GLY A 62 -11.32 12.66 -16.44
C GLY A 62 -10.06 13.18 -15.73
N VAL A 63 -10.18 14.21 -14.89
CA VAL A 63 -9.07 14.95 -14.25
C VAL A 63 -8.53 14.26 -12.98
N PRO A 64 -7.38 14.68 -12.41
CA PRO A 64 -6.88 14.15 -11.14
C PRO A 64 -7.90 14.25 -10.00
N TYR A 65 -7.87 13.29 -9.08
CA TYR A 65 -8.59 13.44 -7.82
C TYR A 65 -8.04 14.62 -7.01
N PRO A 66 -8.89 15.26 -6.18
CA PRO A 66 -8.42 16.34 -5.33
C PRO A 66 -7.37 15.82 -4.34
N ARG A 67 -6.28 16.58 -4.17
CA ARG A 67 -5.18 16.20 -3.25
C ARG A 67 -5.66 15.99 -1.81
N THR A 68 -6.76 16.64 -1.42
CA THR A 68 -7.44 16.45 -0.13
C THR A 68 -7.96 15.03 0.07
N LEU A 69 -8.32 14.30 -0.99
CA LEU A 69 -8.75 12.90 -0.93
C LEU A 69 -7.59 11.98 -0.53
N LEU A 70 -6.42 12.17 -1.15
CA LEU A 70 -5.20 11.46 -0.76
C LEU A 70 -4.80 11.79 0.68
N ALA A 71 -4.83 13.08 1.04
CA ALA A 71 -4.55 13.52 2.40
C ALA A 71 -5.49 12.87 3.43
N ALA A 72 -6.79 12.84 3.16
CA ALA A 72 -7.78 12.22 4.04
C ALA A 72 -7.52 10.72 4.22
N ALA A 73 -7.23 9.99 3.13
CA ALA A 73 -6.91 8.56 3.21
C ALA A 73 -5.63 8.29 4.02
N VAL A 74 -4.54 9.01 3.74
CA VAL A 74 -3.25 8.85 4.45
C VAL A 74 -3.37 9.21 5.93
N GLN A 75 -4.02 10.33 6.26
CA GLN A 75 -4.30 10.70 7.64
C GLN A 75 -5.16 9.64 8.33
N ARG A 76 -6.07 8.99 7.58
CA ARG A 76 -6.89 7.97 8.18
C ARG A 76 -6.09 6.74 8.58
N ILE A 77 -5.19 6.26 7.72
CA ILE A 77 -4.23 5.21 8.05
C ILE A 77 -3.41 5.59 9.29
N ARG A 78 -2.91 6.83 9.35
CA ARG A 78 -2.02 7.24 10.44
C ARG A 78 -2.64 7.19 11.83
N ALA A 79 -3.95 7.38 11.99
CA ALA A 79 -4.56 7.25 13.32
C ALA A 79 -5.22 5.90 13.59
N GLU A 80 -5.50 5.10 12.55
CA GLU A 80 -6.05 3.75 12.73
C GLU A 80 -4.97 2.65 12.66
N HIS A 81 -3.77 2.99 12.16
CA HIS A 81 -2.67 2.08 11.87
C HIS A 81 -3.05 0.91 10.96
N GLU A 82 -4.08 1.09 10.13
CA GLU A 82 -4.64 0.07 9.26
C GLU A 82 -4.77 0.55 7.82
N ILE A 83 -4.35 -0.30 6.88
CA ILE A 83 -4.49 -0.11 5.44
C ILE A 83 -5.51 -1.12 4.92
N THR A 84 -6.77 -0.70 4.84
CA THR A 84 -7.86 -1.53 4.31
C THR A 84 -7.85 -1.55 2.78
N TYR A 85 -8.46 -2.57 2.17
CA TYR A 85 -8.56 -2.70 0.71
C TYR A 85 -9.14 -1.43 0.04
N PRO A 86 -10.29 -0.87 0.48
CA PRO A 86 -10.81 0.35 -0.14
C PRO A 86 -9.88 1.55 -0.02
N ARG A 87 -9.13 1.64 1.09
CA ARG A 87 -8.20 2.74 1.32
C ARG A 87 -6.94 2.62 0.46
N ALA A 88 -6.43 1.40 0.29
CA ALA A 88 -5.32 1.12 -0.62
C ALA A 88 -5.74 1.41 -2.09
N ALA A 89 -6.91 0.92 -2.51
CA ALA A 89 -7.47 1.19 -3.83
C ALA A 89 -7.60 2.70 -4.11
N LEU A 90 -8.12 3.46 -3.13
CA LEU A 90 -8.25 4.91 -3.23
C LEU A 90 -6.91 5.63 -3.39
N ILE A 91 -5.91 5.27 -2.57
CA ILE A 91 -4.57 5.86 -2.63
C ILE A 91 -3.89 5.54 -3.96
N LYS A 92 -3.95 4.29 -4.43
CA LYS A 92 -3.45 3.87 -5.74
C LYS A 92 -4.07 4.72 -6.86
N GLY A 93 -5.39 4.86 -6.85
CA GLY A 93 -6.12 5.65 -7.84
C GLY A 93 -5.72 7.13 -7.83
N CYS A 94 -5.54 7.75 -6.65
CA CYS A 94 -5.03 9.11 -6.53
C CYS A 94 -3.65 9.28 -7.17
N ILE A 95 -2.72 8.37 -6.89
CA ILE A 95 -1.34 8.46 -7.38
C ILE A 95 -1.29 8.21 -8.90
N ASN A 96 -1.87 7.09 -9.38
CA ASN A 96 -1.84 6.74 -10.80
C ASN A 96 -2.50 7.82 -11.66
N ARG A 97 -3.64 8.37 -11.21
CA ARG A 97 -4.34 9.42 -11.95
C ARG A 97 -3.54 10.72 -11.97
N ALA A 98 -2.91 11.10 -10.85
CA ALA A 98 -2.03 12.28 -10.81
C ALA A 98 -0.82 12.10 -11.75
N THR A 99 -0.13 10.96 -11.65
CA THR A 99 1.04 10.65 -12.49
C THR A 99 0.69 10.69 -13.98
N ARG A 100 -0.40 10.05 -14.40
CA ARG A 100 -0.80 10.03 -15.81
C ARG A 100 -1.16 11.41 -16.35
N ASN A 101 -1.73 12.29 -15.52
CA ASN A 101 -2.04 13.66 -15.93
C ASN A 101 -0.77 14.53 -16.01
N SER A 102 0.24 14.29 -15.17
CA SER A 102 1.51 15.01 -15.22
C SER A 102 2.49 14.46 -16.26
N ASN A 103 2.38 13.17 -16.60
CA ASN A 103 3.19 12.50 -17.61
C ASN A 103 2.34 11.45 -18.37
N PRO A 104 1.75 11.82 -19.52
CA PRO A 104 0.89 10.93 -20.30
C PRO A 104 1.55 9.63 -20.79
N GLU A 105 2.88 9.60 -20.93
CA GLU A 105 3.64 8.41 -21.31
C GLU A 105 3.65 7.35 -20.19
N LYS A 106 3.51 7.78 -18.93
CA LYS A 106 3.46 6.89 -17.77
C LYS A 106 2.01 6.53 -17.43
N LYS A 107 1.54 5.44 -18.05
CA LYS A 107 0.14 4.97 -17.92
C LYS A 107 -0.23 4.51 -16.51
N GLU A 108 0.71 3.89 -15.81
CA GLU A 108 0.56 3.38 -14.45
C GLU A 108 1.87 3.53 -13.68
N GLU A 109 1.79 3.93 -12.40
CA GLU A 109 2.95 4.03 -11.52
C GLU A 109 2.98 2.95 -10.45
N LEU A 110 1.81 2.61 -9.92
CA LEU A 110 1.59 1.55 -8.98
C LEU A 110 0.75 0.51 -9.69
N THR A 111 1.29 -0.69 -9.85
CA THR A 111 0.64 -1.86 -10.45
C THR A 111 -0.49 -2.40 -9.58
N VAL A 112 -1.26 -3.35 -10.11
CA VAL A 112 -2.33 -4.05 -9.36
C VAL A 112 -1.79 -4.85 -8.17
N SER A 113 -0.66 -5.52 -8.34
CA SER A 113 -0.03 -6.39 -7.33
C SER A 113 1.38 -5.90 -6.98
N LEU A 114 2.04 -6.60 -6.05
CA LEU A 114 3.44 -6.35 -5.69
C LEU A 114 4.33 -6.26 -6.93
N ASP A 115 4.92 -5.08 -7.13
CA ASP A 115 6.03 -4.81 -8.04
C ASP A 115 7.36 -4.79 -7.26
N PRO A 116 8.22 -5.82 -7.35
CA PRO A 116 9.51 -5.86 -6.67
C PRO A 116 10.52 -4.84 -7.21
N ASP A 117 10.37 -4.43 -8.47
CA ASP A 117 11.31 -3.58 -9.18
C ASP A 117 11.07 -2.09 -8.92
N ASN A 118 9.93 -1.74 -8.31
CA ASN A 118 9.60 -0.36 -7.98
C ASN A 118 10.70 0.32 -7.15
N THR A 119 11.31 1.36 -7.71
CA THR A 119 12.45 2.08 -7.09
C THR A 119 12.04 3.26 -6.22
N ASN A 120 10.74 3.56 -6.09
CA ASN A 120 10.32 4.68 -5.26
C ASN A 120 10.63 4.40 -3.77
N PRO A 121 11.32 5.33 -3.07
CA PRO A 121 11.69 5.14 -1.67
C PRO A 121 10.51 4.87 -0.75
N GLY A 122 9.40 5.60 -0.91
CA GLY A 122 8.19 5.38 -0.11
C GLY A 122 7.66 3.96 -0.27
N TYR A 123 7.52 3.48 -1.51
CA TYR A 123 7.04 2.13 -1.80
C TYR A 123 7.96 1.05 -1.21
N ARG A 124 9.28 1.15 -1.40
CA ARG A 124 10.26 0.20 -0.83
C ARG A 124 10.25 0.19 0.69
N LEU A 125 10.14 1.36 1.33
CA LEU A 125 10.02 1.45 2.79
C LEU A 125 8.73 0.82 3.31
N GLY A 126 7.63 0.96 2.56
CA GLY A 126 6.38 0.26 2.83
C GLY A 126 6.56 -1.27 2.81
N ARG A 127 7.20 -1.80 1.75
CA ARG A 127 7.53 -3.22 1.65
C ARG A 127 8.41 -3.68 2.82
N LEU A 128 9.48 -2.94 3.10
CA LEU A 128 10.39 -3.22 4.21
C LEU A 128 9.63 -3.30 5.55
N PHE A 129 8.76 -2.33 5.81
CA PHE A 129 7.96 -2.30 7.05
C PHE A 129 7.05 -3.54 7.17
N ALA A 130 6.41 -3.96 6.08
CA ALA A 130 5.58 -5.17 6.06
C ALA A 130 6.40 -6.44 6.36
N VAL A 131 7.62 -6.56 5.82
CA VAL A 131 8.52 -7.69 6.10
C VAL A 131 8.94 -7.70 7.57
N LEU A 132 9.34 -6.55 8.12
CA LEU A 132 9.75 -6.42 9.51
C LEU A 132 8.60 -6.77 10.48
N GLU A 133 7.37 -6.36 10.17
CA GLU A 133 6.19 -6.73 10.96
C GLU A 133 5.91 -8.23 10.88
N LYS A 134 6.02 -8.82 9.68
CA LYS A 134 5.80 -10.25 9.47
C LYS A 134 6.81 -11.11 10.23
N ILE A 135 8.09 -10.70 10.23
CA ILE A 135 9.15 -11.32 11.03
C ILE A 135 8.81 -11.25 12.52
N GLN A 136 8.38 -10.09 13.02
CA GLN A 136 7.97 -9.95 14.43
C GLN A 136 6.79 -10.87 14.79
N GLN A 137 5.78 -10.94 13.92
CA GLN A 137 4.58 -11.78 14.11
C GLN A 137 4.93 -13.26 14.16
N GLU A 138 5.83 -13.75 13.29
CA GLU A 138 6.25 -15.16 13.27
C GLU A 138 7.17 -15.50 14.45
N ALA A 139 8.05 -14.57 14.86
CA ALA A 139 8.95 -14.78 15.99
C ALA A 139 8.28 -14.71 17.36
N ASN A 140 7.09 -14.09 17.44
CA ASN A 140 6.34 -13.96 18.69
C ASN A 140 4.85 -14.28 18.43
N PRO A 141 4.46 -15.57 18.37
CA PRO A 141 3.07 -15.95 18.21
C PRO A 141 2.20 -15.39 19.35
N GLY A 142 1.04 -14.80 19.00
CA GLY A 142 0.09 -14.27 19.98
C GLY A 142 0.42 -12.87 20.55
N ILE A 143 1.31 -12.10 19.92
CA ILE A 143 1.53 -10.70 20.34
C ILE A 143 0.28 -9.84 20.20
N ASN A 144 0.03 -9.01 21.21
CA ASN A 144 -1.14 -8.12 21.25
C ASN A 144 -0.98 -6.85 20.41
N ALA A 145 0.26 -6.44 20.14
CA ALA A 145 0.58 -5.24 19.36
C ALA A 145 1.89 -5.44 18.62
N THR A 146 1.94 -4.93 17.39
CA THR A 146 3.06 -5.05 16.49
C THR A 146 3.79 -3.72 16.32
N ILE A 147 4.86 -3.72 15.53
CA ILE A 147 5.52 -2.48 15.10
C ILE A 147 4.58 -1.57 14.32
N ARG A 148 3.56 -2.11 13.64
CA ARG A 148 2.55 -1.31 12.92
C ARG A 148 1.79 -0.43 13.88
N ASP A 149 1.31 -1.00 14.98
CA ASP A 149 0.50 -0.28 15.98
C ASP A 149 1.28 0.82 16.70
N ARG A 150 2.61 0.71 16.73
CA ARG A 150 3.51 1.62 17.47
C ARG A 150 4.25 2.61 16.60
N TYR A 151 4.63 2.20 15.39
CA TYR A 151 5.59 2.92 14.55
C TYR A 151 5.05 3.26 13.16
N TYR A 152 3.83 2.89 12.78
CA TYR A 152 3.35 3.21 11.42
C TYR A 152 3.40 4.71 11.12
N GLY A 153 2.95 5.55 12.06
CA GLY A 153 2.93 7.00 11.88
C GLY A 153 4.32 7.59 11.63
N SER A 154 5.32 7.18 12.41
CA SER A 154 6.71 7.64 12.24
C SER A 154 7.43 6.96 11.08
N ALA A 155 7.19 5.67 10.81
CA ALA A 155 7.78 4.97 9.67
C ALA A 155 7.30 5.51 8.33
N SER A 156 6.03 5.91 8.25
CA SER A 156 5.47 6.49 7.02
C SER A 156 5.79 7.98 6.85
N SER A 157 6.13 8.72 7.92
CA SER A 157 6.38 10.17 7.82
C SER A 157 7.84 10.59 8.02
N THR A 158 8.57 9.96 8.95
CA THR A 158 9.98 10.23 9.30
C THR A 158 10.81 8.95 9.35
N PRO A 159 11.02 8.24 8.22
CA PRO A 159 11.63 6.91 8.18
C PRO A 159 12.96 6.78 8.93
N VAL A 160 13.86 7.77 8.78
CA VAL A 160 15.20 7.78 9.41
C VAL A 160 15.15 7.60 10.93
N SER A 161 14.07 8.05 11.58
CA SER A 161 13.92 8.00 13.04
C SER A 161 13.60 6.61 13.60
N VAL A 162 13.14 5.67 12.76
CA VAL A 162 12.61 4.38 13.24
C VAL A 162 13.19 3.16 12.55
N PHE A 163 13.46 3.21 11.24
CA PHE A 163 13.92 2.03 10.50
C PHE A 163 15.21 1.42 11.03
N PRO A 164 16.24 2.18 11.44
CA PRO A 164 17.44 1.59 12.04
C PRO A 164 17.13 0.73 13.27
N THR A 165 16.21 1.19 14.11
CA THR A 165 15.76 0.45 15.31
C THR A 165 14.98 -0.80 14.91
N LEU A 166 14.05 -0.71 13.96
CA LEU A 166 13.24 -1.84 13.52
C LEU A 166 14.08 -2.94 12.85
N ILE A 167 15.08 -2.56 12.05
CA ILE A 167 16.03 -3.50 11.42
C ILE A 167 16.91 -4.18 12.48
N LYS A 168 17.34 -3.45 13.52
CA LYS A 168 18.08 -4.07 14.62
C LYS A 168 17.21 -5.10 15.36
N LEU A 169 15.95 -4.77 15.63
CA LEU A 169 15.01 -5.67 16.30
C LEU A 169 14.70 -6.91 15.46
N SER A 170 14.61 -6.79 14.13
CA SER A 170 14.31 -7.94 13.27
C SER A 170 15.39 -9.02 13.34
N LYS A 171 16.67 -8.67 13.55
CA LYS A 171 17.73 -9.66 13.76
C LYS A 171 17.47 -10.58 14.96
N HIS A 172 16.98 -10.00 16.07
CA HIS A 172 16.61 -10.78 17.26
C HIS A 172 15.34 -11.61 17.06
N HIS A 173 14.43 -11.17 16.19
CA HIS A 173 13.24 -11.94 15.83
C HIS A 173 13.58 -13.09 14.88
N LEU A 174 14.46 -12.86 13.90
CA LEU A 174 14.94 -13.88 12.96
C LEU A 174 15.60 -15.05 13.69
N SER A 175 16.47 -14.77 14.67
CA SER A 175 17.13 -15.81 15.47
C SER A 175 16.17 -16.65 16.35
N LYS A 176 14.91 -16.22 16.52
CA LYS A 176 13.87 -16.95 17.25
C LYS A 176 13.00 -17.82 16.35
N LEU A 177 13.17 -17.76 15.03
CA LEU A 177 12.40 -18.58 14.12
C LEU A 177 12.93 -20.03 14.16
N ASP A 178 12.03 -20.98 14.39
CA ASP A 178 12.39 -22.40 14.44
C ASP A 178 12.75 -22.97 13.05
N ASN A 179 12.31 -22.32 11.97
CA ASN A 179 12.53 -22.75 10.60
C ASN A 179 13.66 -21.96 9.94
N ARG A 180 14.85 -22.58 9.82
CA ARG A 180 16.02 -21.99 9.18
C ARG A 180 15.78 -21.57 7.73
N GLY A 181 15.02 -22.35 6.96
CA GLY A 181 14.67 -21.99 5.58
C GLY A 181 13.79 -20.74 5.51
N ARG A 182 12.90 -20.55 6.48
CA ARG A 182 12.07 -19.35 6.59
C ARG A 182 12.90 -18.13 6.97
N GLU A 183 13.84 -18.27 7.89
CA GLU A 183 14.80 -17.23 8.27
C GLU A 183 15.61 -16.75 7.05
N VAL A 184 16.25 -17.68 6.31
CA VAL A 184 17.03 -17.35 5.10
C VAL A 184 16.18 -16.63 4.04
N ASN A 185 14.92 -17.03 3.88
CA ASN A 185 14.02 -16.36 2.94
C ASN A 185 13.72 -14.92 3.34
N PHE A 186 13.55 -14.64 4.64
CA PHE A 186 13.39 -13.27 5.12
C PHE A 186 14.67 -12.46 5.01
N GLU A 187 15.84 -13.03 5.33
CA GLU A 187 17.12 -12.36 5.14
C GLU A 187 17.33 -11.93 3.69
N ARG A 188 17.02 -12.83 2.74
CA ARG A 188 17.07 -12.55 1.30
C ARG A 188 16.11 -11.43 0.90
N LEU A 189 14.86 -11.48 1.37
CA LEU A 189 13.85 -10.47 1.06
C LEU A 189 14.19 -9.09 1.66
N LEU A 190 14.72 -9.06 2.89
CA LEU A 190 15.23 -7.83 3.50
C LEU A 190 16.39 -7.26 2.68
N GLY A 191 17.34 -8.11 2.27
CA GLY A 191 18.46 -7.73 1.41
C GLY A 191 18.01 -7.12 0.09
N GLU A 192 17.10 -7.79 -0.63
CA GLU A 192 16.53 -7.32 -1.91
C GLU A 192 15.88 -5.92 -1.78
N ILE A 193 15.10 -5.70 -0.72
CA ILE A 193 14.42 -4.42 -0.54
C ILE A 193 15.42 -3.32 -0.16
N ILE A 194 16.33 -3.62 0.79
CA ILE A 194 17.31 -2.65 1.32
C ILE A 194 18.35 -2.28 0.26
N ASP A 195 18.75 -3.19 -0.63
CA ASP A 195 19.73 -2.90 -1.69
C ASP A 195 19.28 -1.75 -2.61
N GLY A 196 17.98 -1.63 -2.86
CA GLY A 196 17.42 -0.50 -3.60
C GLY A 196 17.04 0.72 -2.76
N ILE A 197 17.37 0.74 -1.47
CA ILE A 197 17.23 1.91 -0.60
C ILE A 197 18.64 2.48 -0.40
N GLY A 198 18.87 3.70 -0.87
CA GLY A 198 20.08 4.46 -0.53
C GLY A 198 20.04 4.90 0.94
N ASP A 199 19.85 6.19 1.17
CA ASP A 199 19.66 6.70 2.53
C ASP A 199 18.20 6.63 2.99
N PHE A 200 17.99 6.43 4.29
CA PHE A 200 16.66 6.61 4.87
C PHE A 200 16.27 8.09 4.85
N PRO A 201 15.18 8.47 4.17
CA PRO A 201 14.79 9.87 4.06
C PRO A 201 14.35 10.42 5.42
N THR A 202 14.63 11.71 5.63
CA THR A 202 14.22 12.44 6.85
C THR A 202 12.71 12.61 6.91
N HIS A 203 12.08 12.85 5.76
CA HIS A 203 10.64 13.00 5.61
C HIS A 203 10.14 12.37 4.30
N LEU A 204 8.94 11.79 4.33
CA LEU A 204 8.21 11.40 3.11
C LEU A 204 7.16 12.46 2.75
N SER A 205 7.06 12.77 1.46
CA SER A 205 5.96 13.58 0.90
C SER A 205 4.60 12.91 1.17
N LEU A 206 3.49 13.63 0.96
CA LEU A 206 2.16 13.03 1.09
C LEU A 206 1.98 11.87 0.09
N GLU A 207 2.51 12.07 -1.11
CA GLU A 207 2.47 11.12 -2.20
C GLU A 207 3.33 9.89 -1.86
N ASP A 208 4.52 10.06 -1.29
CA ASP A 208 5.36 8.94 -0.84
C ASP A 208 4.83 8.25 0.42
N GLN A 209 4.12 8.96 1.29
CA GLN A 209 3.31 8.35 2.36
C GLN A 209 2.22 7.44 1.80
N GLY A 210 1.60 7.85 0.69
CA GLY A 210 0.67 7.01 -0.06
C GLY A 210 1.37 5.79 -0.65
N ARG A 211 2.52 5.98 -1.32
CA ARG A 211 3.32 4.86 -1.88
C ARG A 211 3.79 3.88 -0.80
N PHE A 212 4.16 4.39 0.38
CA PHE A 212 4.45 3.57 1.55
C PHE A 212 3.27 2.68 1.92
N ALA A 213 2.07 3.24 2.00
CA ALA A 213 0.86 2.47 2.30
C ALA A 213 0.62 1.37 1.26
N ILE A 214 0.81 1.66 -0.03
CA ILE A 214 0.62 0.69 -1.12
C ILE A 214 1.71 -0.39 -1.10
N GLY A 215 2.98 -0.04 -0.94
CA GLY A 215 4.07 -1.00 -0.85
C GLY A 215 3.91 -1.94 0.35
N TYR A 216 3.49 -1.39 1.49
CA TYR A 216 3.11 -2.19 2.67
C TYR A 216 1.96 -3.14 2.36
N TYR A 217 0.88 -2.64 1.77
CA TYR A 217 -0.31 -3.43 1.46
C TYR A 217 -0.01 -4.55 0.46
N HIS A 218 0.68 -4.25 -0.64
CA HIS A 218 1.11 -5.24 -1.63
C HIS A 218 1.98 -6.34 -1.01
N GLN A 219 2.99 -5.98 -0.21
CA GLN A 219 3.86 -6.96 0.43
C GLN A 219 3.11 -7.83 1.45
N ARG A 220 2.11 -7.25 2.13
CA ARG A 220 1.20 -8.01 3.00
C ARG A 220 0.36 -9.01 2.22
N GLN A 221 -0.24 -8.61 1.09
CA GLN A 221 -1.03 -9.52 0.25
C GLN A 221 -0.18 -10.66 -0.30
N ASP A 222 1.05 -10.37 -0.73
CA ASP A 222 1.99 -11.36 -1.24
C ASP A 222 2.28 -12.49 -0.22
N PHE A 223 2.36 -12.16 1.07
CA PHE A 223 2.54 -13.19 2.11
C PHE A 223 1.35 -14.13 2.29
N PHE A 224 0.15 -13.77 1.85
CA PHE A 224 -1.05 -14.59 1.95
C PHE A 224 -1.32 -15.43 0.70
N LYS A 225 -0.63 -15.16 -0.41
CA LYS A 225 -0.74 -15.98 -1.62
C LYS A 225 -0.25 -17.38 -1.30
N LYS A 226 -1.10 -18.38 -1.55
CA LYS A 226 -0.64 -19.77 -1.61
C LYS A 226 0.34 -19.85 -2.76
N ARG A 227 1.60 -20.17 -2.48
CA ARG A 227 2.52 -20.57 -3.54
C ARG A 227 2.00 -21.90 -4.08
N GLU A 228 1.68 -21.94 -5.37
CA GLU A 228 1.48 -23.22 -6.03
C GLU A 228 2.75 -24.07 -5.83
N PRO A 229 2.62 -25.37 -5.52
CA PRO A 229 3.79 -26.23 -5.49
C PRO A 229 4.43 -26.17 -6.88
N GLU A 230 5.71 -25.81 -6.95
CA GLU A 230 6.49 -25.92 -8.17
C GLU A 230 6.35 -27.36 -8.67
N THR A 231 5.63 -27.53 -9.79
CA THR A 231 5.57 -28.79 -10.50
C THR A 231 7.01 -29.08 -10.92
N GLN A 232 7.67 -29.99 -10.20
CA GLN A 232 8.95 -30.52 -10.64
C GLN A 232 8.71 -31.10 -12.03
N GLY A 233 9.22 -30.41 -13.05
CA GLY A 233 9.19 -30.90 -14.42
C GLY A 233 9.83 -32.27 -14.44
N GLU A 234 9.03 -33.29 -14.78
CA GLU A 234 9.56 -34.54 -15.29
C GLU A 234 10.41 -34.19 -16.51
N ASN A 235 11.73 -34.28 -16.35
CA ASN A 235 12.64 -34.21 -17.49
C ASN A 235 12.40 -35.46 -18.36
N PRO A 236 12.26 -35.29 -19.69
CA PRO A 236 12.22 -36.42 -20.62
C PRO A 236 13.56 -37.17 -20.70
#